data_AF-A0A0J7ML64-F1
#
_entry.id   AF-A0A0J7ML64-F1
#
_cell.length_a   1.000
_cell.length_b   1.000
_cell.length_c   1.000
_cell.angle_alpha   90.00
_cell.angle_beta   90.00
_cell.angle_gamma   90.00
#
_symmetry.space_group_name_H-M   'P 1'
#
loop_
_entity.id
_entity.type
_entity.pdbx_description
1 polymer ?
#
loop_
_entity_poly.entity_id
_entity_poly.type
_entity_poly.pdbx_seq_one_letter_code
_entity_poly.pdbx_strand_id
1 'polypeptide(L)'
;MARLEEGAMEPSFRDIENGFVMNWYIPEREQGYWKTVPFIVGMDSAMGVGRDATTLVAIDPVSLKTLFTWGSNEANITRVTEMVFQLMLKYPKMVLVPEAKASGISIIHGLCCLLEEKNISPFTRIYNEIVQNKDDKTYD
;
A
#
# COMPACT_ATOMS: atom_id res chain seq x y z
N MET A 1 13.17 8.15 -23.94
CA MET A 1 12.45 6.88 -24.14
C MET A 1 13.37 5.67 -23.92
N ALA A 2 14.52 5.55 -24.59
CA ALA A 2 15.43 4.40 -24.45
C ALA A 2 15.85 4.00 -23.01
N ARG A 3 16.14 4.96 -22.11
CA ARG A 3 16.53 4.65 -20.70
C ARG A 3 15.39 4.13 -19.80
N LEU A 4 14.13 4.41 -20.15
CA LEU A 4 12.99 3.92 -19.37
C LEU A 4 12.65 2.48 -19.75
N GLU A 5 12.92 2.08 -21.00
CA GLU A 5 12.72 0.72 -21.49
C GLU A 5 13.77 -0.24 -20.92
N GLU A 6 15.01 0.21 -20.71
CA GLU A 6 16.07 -0.58 -20.06
C GLU A 6 15.80 -0.88 -18.57
N GLY A 7 15.00 -0.04 -17.91
CA GLY A 7 14.58 -0.23 -16.51
C GLY A 7 13.27 -0.99 -16.35
N ALA A 8 12.60 -1.34 -17.45
CA ALA A 8 11.36 -2.10 -17.41
C ALA A 8 11.65 -3.54 -16.95
N MET A 9 10.82 -4.03 -16.02
CA MET A 9 10.97 -5.37 -15.45
C MET A 9 9.64 -6.08 -15.51
N GLU A 10 9.65 -7.33 -15.96
CA GLU A 10 8.48 -8.20 -15.86
C GLU A 10 8.31 -8.69 -14.41
N PRO A 11 7.07 -8.95 -13.96
CA PRO A 11 6.85 -9.56 -12.66
C PRO A 11 7.51 -10.95 -12.62
N SER A 12 8.20 -11.25 -11.53
CA SER A 12 8.73 -12.58 -11.25
C SER A 12 7.60 -13.61 -11.07
N PHE A 13 6.50 -13.21 -10.43
CA PHE A 13 5.27 -14.00 -10.32
C PHE A 13 4.07 -13.08 -10.05
N ARG A 14 2.86 -13.66 -10.13
CA ARG A 14 1.61 -12.97 -9.81
C ARG A 14 0.89 -13.72 -8.68
N ASP A 15 0.42 -12.97 -7.71
CA ASP A 15 -0.37 -13.46 -6.57
C ASP A 15 -1.78 -12.89 -6.66
N ILE A 16 -2.78 -13.58 -6.11
CA ILE A 16 -4.17 -13.11 -6.09
C ILE A 16 -4.57 -12.86 -4.64
N GLU A 17 -4.84 -11.60 -4.31
CA GLU A 17 -5.25 -11.16 -2.99
C GLU A 17 -6.66 -10.58 -3.04
N ASN A 18 -7.61 -11.21 -2.35
CA ASN A 18 -9.03 -10.82 -2.35
C ASN A 18 -9.63 -10.62 -3.76
N GLY A 19 -9.20 -11.44 -4.73
CA GLY A 19 -9.63 -11.34 -6.14
C GLY A 19 -8.88 -10.30 -6.98
N PHE A 20 -7.86 -9.65 -6.42
CA PHE A 20 -7.02 -8.67 -7.10
C PHE A 20 -5.64 -9.24 -7.41
N VAL A 21 -5.11 -8.92 -8.60
CA VAL A 21 -3.81 -9.44 -9.07
C VAL A 21 -2.68 -8.54 -8.61
N MET A 22 -1.78 -9.09 -7.79
CA MET A 22 -0.56 -8.44 -7.33
C MET A 22 0.62 -8.89 -8.20
N ASN A 23 1.37 -7.95 -8.76
CA ASN A 23 2.57 -8.24 -9.54
C ASN A 23 3.79 -8.16 -8.63
N TRP A 24 4.51 -9.26 -8.43
CA TRP A 24 5.68 -9.31 -7.56
C TRP A 24 6.99 -9.28 -8.35
N TYR A 25 7.97 -8.50 -7.88
CA TYR A 25 9.29 -8.31 -8.52
C TYR A 25 10.44 -8.90 -7.69
N ILE A 26 10.09 -9.71 -6.70
CA ILE A 26 11.01 -10.52 -5.91
C ILE A 26 10.78 -12.00 -6.22
N PRO A 27 11.76 -12.89 -5.94
CA PRO A 27 11.53 -14.32 -5.98
C PRO A 27 10.42 -14.76 -5.02
N GLU A 28 9.53 -15.66 -5.45
CA GLU A 28 8.38 -16.12 -4.65
C GLU A 28 8.77 -16.68 -3.27
N ARG A 29 9.91 -17.37 -3.18
CA ARG A 29 10.47 -17.87 -1.92
C ARG A 29 10.74 -16.78 -0.86
N GLU A 30 10.91 -15.53 -1.29
CA GLU A 30 11.20 -14.40 -0.41
C GLU A 30 9.92 -13.77 0.16
N GLN A 31 8.72 -14.10 -0.35
CA GLN A 31 7.46 -13.52 0.14
C GLN A 31 7.27 -13.78 1.65
N GLY A 32 7.69 -14.94 2.15
CA GLY A 32 7.67 -15.28 3.58
C GLY A 32 8.56 -14.38 4.43
N TYR A 33 9.72 -13.96 3.92
CA TYR A 33 10.62 -13.04 4.60
C TYR A 33 9.96 -11.67 4.83
N TRP A 34 9.27 -11.15 3.81
CA TRP A 34 8.59 -9.85 3.87
C TRP A 34 7.39 -9.79 4.82
N LYS A 35 6.89 -10.93 5.32
CA LYS A 35 5.94 -10.95 6.45
C LYS A 35 6.58 -10.54 7.77
N THR A 36 7.91 -10.61 7.87
CA THR A 36 8.64 -10.46 9.13
C THR A 36 9.45 -9.17 9.22
N VAL A 37 9.61 -8.43 8.12
CA VAL A 37 10.41 -7.21 8.03
C VAL A 37 9.58 -6.02 7.53
N PRO A 38 9.95 -4.78 7.89
CA PRO A 38 9.24 -3.60 7.42
C PRO A 38 9.41 -3.37 5.91
N PHE A 39 8.34 -2.87 5.30
CA PHE A 39 8.39 -2.28 3.96
C PHE A 39 7.33 -1.18 3.84
N ILE A 40 7.53 -0.29 2.86
CA ILE A 40 6.66 0.87 2.65
C ILE A 40 5.78 0.60 1.43
N VAL A 41 4.52 1.01 1.49
CA VAL A 41 3.60 0.93 0.36
C VAL A 41 3.04 2.32 0.08
N GLY A 42 3.37 2.89 -1.07
CA GLY A 42 2.71 4.10 -1.57
C GLY A 42 1.36 3.76 -2.19
N MET A 43 0.34 4.60 -1.95
CA MET A 43 -0.96 4.49 -2.59
C MET A 43 -1.34 5.80 -3.27
N ASP A 44 -1.62 5.71 -4.57
CA ASP A 44 -2.23 6.77 -5.37
C ASP A 44 -3.67 6.38 -5.65
N SER A 45 -4.62 7.24 -5.25
CA SER A 45 -6.04 6.89 -5.18
C SER A 45 -6.87 7.57 -6.26
N ALA A 46 -7.59 6.76 -7.02
CA ALA A 46 -8.52 7.21 -8.03
C ALA A 46 -9.97 7.07 -7.57
N MET A 47 -10.88 7.74 -8.28
CA MET A 47 -12.32 7.47 -8.13
C MET A 47 -12.78 6.23 -8.92
N GLY A 48 -11.88 5.60 -9.69
CA GLY A 48 -12.18 4.43 -10.52
C GLY A 48 -13.15 4.72 -11.68
N VAL A 49 -13.32 6.00 -12.06
CA VAL A 49 -14.17 6.42 -13.18
C VAL A 49 -13.30 6.76 -14.39
N GLY A 50 -13.61 6.17 -15.55
CA GLY A 50 -12.92 6.47 -16.79
C GLY A 50 -11.57 5.75 -16.91
N ARG A 51 -10.48 6.52 -17.08
CA ARG A 51 -9.11 6.00 -17.25
C ARG A 51 -8.26 6.04 -15.98
N ASP A 52 -8.87 6.44 -14.88
CA ASP A 52 -8.19 6.61 -13.60
C ASP A 52 -8.17 5.29 -12.83
N ALA A 53 -7.08 5.01 -12.12
CA ALA A 53 -6.86 3.73 -11.43
C ALA A 53 -6.20 3.95 -10.08
N THR A 54 -6.67 3.23 -9.06
CA THR A 54 -6.00 3.20 -7.76
C THR A 54 -4.81 2.27 -7.90
N THR A 55 -3.64 2.70 -7.41
CA THR A 55 -2.40 1.93 -7.49
C THR A 55 -1.73 1.80 -6.14
N LEU A 56 -0.96 0.71 -6.00
CA LEU A 56 -0.08 0.47 -4.87
C LEU A 56 1.31 0.14 -5.38
N VAL A 57 2.33 0.69 -4.73
CA VAL A 57 3.73 0.37 -4.99
C VAL A 57 4.42 0.07 -3.66
N ALA A 58 4.86 -1.17 -3.50
CA ALA A 58 5.62 -1.60 -2.33
C ALA A 58 7.13 -1.50 -2.60
N ILE A 59 7.86 -0.95 -1.64
CA ILE A 59 9.31 -0.77 -1.73
C ILE A 59 10.04 -1.25 -0.46
N ASP A 60 11.22 -1.79 -0.65
CA ASP A 60 12.20 -1.98 0.43
C ASP A 60 12.77 -0.61 0.84
N PRO A 61 12.60 -0.16 2.10
CA PRO A 61 13.10 1.13 2.54
C PRO A 61 14.64 1.23 2.55
N VAL A 62 15.36 0.10 2.53
CA VAL A 62 16.83 0.07 2.55
C VAL A 62 17.40 0.12 1.13
N SER A 63 16.95 -0.77 0.26
CA SER A 63 17.48 -0.86 -1.11
C SER A 63 16.69 -0.08 -2.16
N LEU A 64 15.52 0.45 -1.80
CA LEU A 64 14.56 1.13 -2.68
C LEU A 64 14.06 0.26 -3.84
N LYS A 65 14.27 -1.05 -3.78
CA LYS A 65 13.75 -1.99 -4.77
C LYS A 65 12.23 -2.11 -4.64
N THR A 66 11.55 -2.17 -5.77
CA THR A 66 10.13 -2.49 -5.83
C THR A 66 9.91 -3.96 -5.47
N LEU A 67 9.02 -4.21 -4.52
CA LEU A 67 8.66 -5.55 -4.06
C LEU A 67 7.47 -6.09 -4.84
N PHE A 68 6.41 -5.29 -4.91
CA PHE A 68 5.22 -5.58 -5.69
C PHE A 68 4.53 -4.30 -6.14
N THR A 69 3.71 -4.42 -7.18
CA THR A 69 2.78 -3.39 -7.61
C THR A 69 1.39 -3.96 -7.79
N TRP A 70 0.42 -3.07 -7.64
CA TRP A 70 -0.98 -3.35 -7.94
C TRP A 70 -1.61 -2.11 -8.58
N GLY A 71 -2.58 -2.34 -9.46
CA GLY A 71 -3.39 -1.28 -10.04
C GLY A 71 -4.74 -1.84 -10.47
N SER A 72 -5.80 -1.10 -10.17
CA SER A 72 -7.16 -1.47 -10.59
C SER A 72 -8.01 -0.24 -10.85
N ASN A 73 -8.90 -0.35 -11.83
CA ASN A 73 -10.00 0.59 -12.08
C ASN A 73 -11.25 0.22 -11.25
N GLU A 74 -11.08 -0.44 -10.10
CA GLU A 74 -12.19 -0.81 -9.24
C GLU A 74 -12.78 0.46 -8.62
N ALA A 75 -14.03 0.75 -8.96
CA ALA A 75 -14.75 1.94 -8.47
C ALA A 75 -15.29 1.72 -7.05
N ASN A 76 -15.42 0.47 -6.60
CA ASN A 76 -15.86 0.16 -5.25
C ASN A 76 -14.72 0.36 -4.24
N ILE A 77 -14.70 1.56 -3.64
CA ILE A 77 -13.73 1.97 -2.62
C ILE A 77 -13.72 0.97 -1.45
N THR A 78 -14.87 0.45 -1.02
CA THR A 78 -14.94 -0.52 0.08
C THR A 78 -14.14 -1.79 -0.22
N ARG A 79 -14.24 -2.33 -1.45
CA ARG A 79 -13.46 -3.52 -1.85
C ARG A 79 -11.96 -3.25 -1.86
N VAL A 80 -11.57 -2.05 -2.31
CA VAL A 80 -10.16 -1.63 -2.28
C VAL A 80 -9.68 -1.51 -0.84
N THR A 81 -10.44 -0.86 0.04
CA THR A 81 -10.15 -0.74 1.47
C THR A 81 -10.00 -2.11 2.13
N GLU A 82 -10.92 -3.04 1.88
CA GLU A 82 -10.85 -4.42 2.41
C GLU A 82 -9.60 -5.15 1.90
N MET A 83 -9.27 -5.04 0.61
CA MET A 83 -8.06 -5.65 0.05
C MET A 83 -6.79 -5.09 0.71
N VAL A 84 -6.67 -3.77 0.84
CA VAL A 84 -5.53 -3.13 1.51
C VAL A 84 -5.45 -3.56 2.97
N PHE A 85 -6.59 -3.64 3.65
CA PHE A 85 -6.67 -4.13 5.04
C PHE A 85 -6.18 -5.58 5.17
N GLN A 86 -6.58 -6.48 4.27
CA GLN A 86 -6.08 -7.86 4.26
C GLN A 86 -4.57 -7.92 4.03
N LEU A 87 -4.01 -7.07 3.16
CA LEU A 87 -2.56 -6.95 3.01
C LEU A 87 -1.89 -6.49 4.32
N MET A 88 -2.46 -5.52 5.02
CA MET A 88 -1.95 -5.07 6.32
C MET A 88 -2.00 -6.16 7.39
N LEU A 89 -2.98 -7.08 7.34
CA LEU A 89 -3.01 -8.24 8.22
C LEU A 89 -1.98 -9.30 7.81
N LYS A 90 -1.83 -9.58 6.50
CA LYS A 90 -0.85 -10.54 5.96
C LYS A 90 0.59 -10.09 6.22
N TYR A 91 0.83 -8.78 6.21
CA TYR A 91 2.14 -8.14 6.40
C TYR A 91 2.09 -7.15 7.58
N PRO A 92 2.27 -7.62 8.83
CA PRO A 92 2.10 -6.78 10.03
C PRO A 92 3.05 -5.59 10.13
N LYS A 93 4.19 -5.61 9.43
CA LYS A 93 5.18 -4.52 9.42
C LYS A 93 5.10 -3.64 8.17
N MET A 94 4.09 -3.85 7.32
CA MET A 94 3.77 -2.96 6.22
C MET A 94 3.31 -1.60 6.77
N VAL A 95 3.88 -0.52 6.21
CA VAL A 95 3.44 0.86 6.44
C VAL A 95 2.87 1.44 5.14
N LEU A 96 1.62 1.88 5.18
CA LEU A 96 0.96 2.53 4.05
C LEU A 96 1.23 4.04 4.06
N VAL A 97 1.56 4.60 2.91
CA VAL A 97 1.72 6.03 2.66
C VAL A 97 0.67 6.42 1.61
N PRO A 98 -0.52 6.86 2.04
CA PRO A 98 -1.63 7.15 1.14
C PRO A 98 -1.61 8.60 0.64
N GLU A 99 -2.07 8.84 -0.59
CA GLU A 99 -2.52 10.17 -1.00
C GLU A 99 -3.80 10.54 -0.23
N ALA A 100 -3.73 11.58 0.60
CA ALA A 100 -4.86 12.03 1.42
C ALA A 100 -5.79 12.99 0.66
N LYS A 101 -6.27 12.58 -0.52
CA LYS A 101 -7.14 13.39 -1.38
C LYS A 101 -8.33 12.58 -1.91
N ALA A 102 -9.50 13.22 -2.04
CA ALA A 102 -10.70 12.62 -2.63
C ALA A 102 -11.03 11.21 -2.08
N SER A 103 -10.93 10.16 -2.92
CA SER A 103 -11.21 8.76 -2.54
C SER A 103 -10.22 8.21 -1.52
N GLY A 104 -8.96 8.68 -1.52
CA GLY A 104 -7.94 8.28 -0.56
C GLY A 104 -8.34 8.58 0.89
N ILE A 105 -9.07 9.68 1.14
CA ILE A 105 -9.61 10.01 2.47
C ILE A 105 -10.59 8.93 2.95
N SER A 106 -11.47 8.48 2.06
CA SER A 106 -12.44 7.41 2.36
C SER A 106 -11.75 6.08 2.65
N ILE A 107 -10.69 5.75 1.89
CA ILE A 107 -9.89 4.55 2.13
C ILE A 107 -9.20 4.63 3.50
N ILE A 108 -8.54 5.76 3.81
CA ILE A 108 -7.87 5.96 5.11
C ILE A 108 -8.88 5.80 6.25
N HIS A 109 -10.03 6.45 6.17
CA HIS A 109 -11.06 6.35 7.21
C HIS A 109 -11.54 4.91 7.40
N GLY A 110 -11.85 4.20 6.32
CA GLY A 110 -12.26 2.80 6.39
C GLY A 110 -11.18 1.88 6.97
N LEU A 111 -9.91 2.12 6.63
CA LEU A 111 -8.79 1.39 7.23
C LEU A 111 -8.65 1.66 8.73
N CYS A 112 -8.84 2.90 9.17
CA CYS A 112 -8.82 3.23 10.61
C CYS A 112 -9.87 2.43 11.38
N CYS A 113 -11.13 2.42 10.90
CA CYS A 113 -12.20 1.63 11.53
C CYS A 113 -11.86 0.14 11.59
N LEU A 114 -11.44 -0.45 10.48
CA LEU A 114 -11.12 -1.88 10.40
C LEU A 114 -9.92 -2.28 11.28
N LEU A 115 -8.90 -1.42 11.38
CA LEU A 115 -7.74 -1.66 12.24
C LEU A 115 -8.12 -1.57 13.72
N GLU A 116 -8.93 -0.58 14.10
CA GLU A 116 -9.45 -0.41 15.46
C GLU A 116 -10.30 -1.60 15.90
N GLU A 117 -11.15 -2.14 15.01
CA GLU A 117 -11.91 -3.38 15.26
C GLU A 117 -11.01 -4.59 15.57
N LYS A 118 -9.76 -4.59 15.08
CA LYS A 118 -8.75 -5.61 15.38
C LYS A 118 -7.83 -5.23 16.55
N ASN A 119 -8.12 -4.14 17.25
CA ASN A 119 -7.26 -3.57 18.30
C ASN A 119 -5.84 -3.24 17.81
N ILE A 120 -5.71 -2.87 16.53
CA ILE A 120 -4.45 -2.45 15.92
C ILE A 120 -4.47 -0.92 15.77
N SER A 121 -3.46 -0.24 16.29
CA SER A 121 -3.38 1.22 16.19
C SER A 121 -3.10 1.67 14.74
N PRO A 122 -3.98 2.47 14.10
CA PRO A 122 -3.75 2.99 12.75
C PRO A 122 -2.47 3.83 12.62
N PHE A 123 -2.11 4.56 13.69
CA PHE A 123 -0.90 5.41 13.75
C PHE A 123 0.41 4.65 13.56
N THR A 124 0.40 3.33 13.75
CA THR A 124 1.57 2.45 13.55
C THR A 124 1.62 1.80 12.17
N ARG A 125 0.52 1.91 11.40
CA ARG A 125 0.30 1.17 10.15
C ARG A 125 0.14 2.10 8.94
N ILE A 126 -0.33 3.31 9.16
CA ILE A 126 -0.53 4.34 8.14
C ILE A 126 0.35 5.53 8.52
N TYR A 127 1.14 5.99 7.56
CA TYR A 127 1.93 7.21 7.73
C TYR A 127 1.05 8.38 8.12
N ASN A 128 1.50 9.16 9.09
CA ASN A 128 0.79 10.31 9.61
C ASN A 128 1.79 11.32 10.17
N GLU A 129 1.46 12.60 10.04
CA GLU A 129 2.31 13.68 10.51
C GLU A 129 2.35 13.78 12.04
N ILE A 130 1.31 13.31 12.74
CA ILE A 130 1.23 13.38 14.20
C ILE A 130 2.38 12.61 14.86
N VAL A 131 2.64 11.38 14.40
CA VAL A 131 3.76 10.57 14.88
C VAL A 131 5.09 11.09 14.34
N GLN A 132 5.12 11.50 13.06
CA GLN A 132 6.34 11.96 12.41
C GLN A 132 6.89 13.26 13.04
N ASN A 133 5.99 14.19 13.38
CA ASN A 133 6.30 15.53 13.89
C ASN A 133 5.95 15.64 15.38
N LYS A 134 6.05 14.53 16.13
CA LYS A 134 5.68 14.49 17.55
C LYS A 134 6.41 15.55 18.41
N ASP A 135 7.64 15.90 18.04
CA ASP A 135 8.48 16.85 18.76
C ASP A 135 8.30 18.30 18.27
N ASP A 136 7.48 18.51 17.23
CA ASP A 136 7.23 19.82 16.64
C ASP A 136 6.11 20.53 17.43
N LYS A 137 6.49 21.58 18.18
CA LYS A 137 5.62 22.35 19.10
C LYS A 137 4.51 23.14 18.41
N THR A 138 4.31 22.95 17.11
CA THR A 138 3.33 23.70 16.31
C THR A 138 1.89 23.19 16.50
N TYR A 139 1.71 22.09 17.23
CA TYR A 139 0.43 21.42 17.45
C TYR A 139 0.01 21.33 18.95
N ASP A 140 0.66 22.11 19.83
CA ASP A 140 0.25 22.28 21.25
C ASP A 140 -0.94 23.24 21.40
#